data_AF-A0A958NUV8-F1
#
_entry.id   AF-A0A958NUV8-F1
#
_cell.length_a   1.000
_cell.length_b   1.000
_cell.length_c   1.000
_cell.angle_alpha   90.00
_cell.angle_beta   90.00
_cell.angle_gamma   90.00
#
_symmetry.space_group_name_H-M   'P 1'
#
loop_
_entity.id
_entity.type
_entity.pdbx_description
1 polymer ?
#
loop_
_entity_poly.entity_id
_entity_poly.type
_entity_poly.pdbx_seq_one_letter_code
_entity_poly.pdbx_strand_id
1 'polypeptide(L)'
;MLLDNKFNLKKKFEDGREVIYISGNLDEDARFDEVRKDQPLVFDMRGIVGVNSCGVRNWVNFMRDHKNQPITFRHCSPAIVHQMNMVPSFKGHAQVFSIYVPYACSHCDAEDRVFLDLVKGAREAPTKVPCKNCKVGKMEIDGDEQQYFAFAA
;
A
#
# COMPACT_ATOMS: atom_id res chain seq x y z
N MET A 1 -3.65 -2.51 25.12
CA MET A 1 -2.24 -2.80 24.79
C MET A 1 -2.03 -2.27 23.39
N LEU A 2 -1.43 -1.08 23.25
CA LEU A 2 -1.10 -0.55 21.93
C LEU A 2 -0.06 -1.50 21.34
N LEU A 3 -0.42 -2.26 20.31
CA LEU A 3 0.58 -2.93 19.50
C LEU A 3 1.45 -1.82 18.94
N ASP A 4 2.71 -1.75 19.39
CA ASP A 4 3.68 -0.84 18.80
C ASP A 4 3.91 -1.31 17.37
N ASN A 5 3.22 -0.67 16.43
CA ASN A 5 3.30 -0.96 15.00
C ASN A 5 4.61 -0.37 14.45
N LYS A 6 5.74 -0.73 15.04
CA LYS A 6 7.05 -0.19 14.71
C LYS A 6 7.39 -0.48 13.25
N PHE A 7 7.97 0.52 12.57
CA PHE A 7 8.47 0.35 11.21
C PHE A 7 9.45 -0.81 11.10
N ASN A 8 9.27 -1.64 10.07
CA ASN A 8 10.20 -2.72 9.73
C ASN A 8 10.41 -2.77 8.22
N LEU A 9 11.66 -3.00 7.82
CA LEU A 9 12.08 -3.18 6.44
C LEU A 9 12.83 -4.50 6.31
N LYS A 10 12.44 -5.31 5.32
CA LYS A 10 13.14 -6.56 4.95
C LYS A 10 13.42 -6.55 3.45
N LYS A 11 14.58 -7.09 3.07
CA LYS A 11 14.99 -7.22 1.67
C LYS A 11 14.98 -8.70 1.28
N LYS A 12 14.45 -9.00 0.10
CA LYS A 12 14.52 -10.33 -0.53
C LYS A 12 14.87 -10.18 -1.99
N PHE A 13 15.47 -11.21 -2.56
CA PHE A 13 15.71 -11.29 -3.99
C PHE A 13 14.68 -12.24 -4.61
N GLU A 14 13.85 -11.73 -5.50
CA GLU A 14 12.74 -12.46 -6.13
C GLU A 14 12.75 -12.15 -7.63
N ASP A 15 12.67 -13.19 -8.47
CA ASP A 15 12.61 -13.05 -9.93
C ASP A 15 13.68 -12.11 -10.53
N GLY A 16 14.90 -12.18 -9.99
CA GLY A 16 16.01 -11.34 -10.45
C GLY A 16 16.00 -9.89 -9.95
N ARG A 17 15.14 -9.55 -8.99
CA ARG A 17 14.97 -8.18 -8.47
C ARG A 17 15.04 -8.15 -6.95
N GLU A 18 15.56 -7.05 -6.41
CA GLU A 18 15.44 -6.77 -4.99
C GLU A 18 14.02 -6.27 -4.68
N VAL A 19 13.36 -6.96 -3.77
CA VAL A 19 12.05 -6.62 -3.23
C VAL A 19 12.21 -6.15 -1.79
N ILE A 20 11.73 -4.95 -1.53
CA ILE A 20 11.72 -4.30 -0.23
C ILE A 20 10.33 -4.49 0.39
N TYR A 21 10.24 -5.27 1.44
CA TYR A 21 9.03 -5.46 2.22
C TYR A 21 9.03 -4.47 3.37
N ILE A 22 8.02 -3.60 3.41
CA ILE A 22 7.84 -2.64 4.49
C ILE A 22 6.57 -2.92 5.28
N SER A 23 6.64 -2.79 6.60
CA SER A 23 5.51 -3.01 7.49
C SER A 23 5.55 -2.10 8.72
N GLY A 24 4.41 -1.99 9.41
CA GLY A 24 4.25 -1.10 10.57
C GLY A 24 3.80 0.30 10.16
N ASN A 25 4.12 1.27 10.99
CA ASN A 25 3.86 2.68 10.75
C ASN A 25 5.02 3.29 9.97
N LEU A 26 4.70 4.08 8.96
CA LEU A 26 5.67 4.91 8.29
C LEU A 26 5.65 6.28 8.98
N ASP A 27 6.61 6.52 9.87
CA ASP A 27 6.68 7.65 10.79
C ASP A 27 8.10 8.26 10.87
N GLU A 28 8.38 9.02 11.92
CA GLU A 28 9.69 9.63 12.18
C GLU A 28 10.84 8.63 12.34
N ASP A 29 10.56 7.36 12.64
CA ASP A 29 11.56 6.29 12.81
C ASP A 29 11.75 5.45 11.55
N ALA A 30 10.97 5.70 10.50
CA ALA A 30 11.18 5.06 9.21
C ALA A 30 12.54 5.45 8.62
N ARG A 31 13.37 4.44 8.32
CA ARG A 31 14.73 4.58 7.76
C ARG A 31 14.84 3.72 6.51
N PHE A 32 15.53 4.24 5.49
CA PHE A 32 15.70 3.59 4.18
C PHE A 32 17.17 3.57 3.74
N ASP A 33 18.08 3.87 4.65
CA ASP A 33 19.51 4.04 4.38
C ASP A 33 20.17 2.76 3.85
N GLU A 34 19.60 1.60 4.19
CA GLU A 34 20.08 0.28 3.73
C GLU A 34 19.56 -0.12 2.35
N VAL A 35 18.69 0.68 1.72
CA VAL A 35 18.14 0.41 0.39
C VAL A 35 19.07 0.97 -0.67
N ARG A 36 19.40 0.15 -1.67
CA ARG A 36 20.32 0.53 -2.74
C ARG A 36 19.66 1.52 -3.71
N LYS A 37 20.38 2.60 -4.00
CA LYS A 37 19.93 3.72 -4.86
C LYS A 37 20.18 3.51 -6.36
N ASP A 38 21.02 2.56 -6.72
CA ASP A 38 21.59 2.36 -8.06
C ASP A 38 20.90 1.26 -8.87
N GLN A 39 19.75 0.77 -8.44
CA GLN A 39 19.03 -0.33 -9.08
C GLN A 39 17.51 -0.13 -9.09
N PRO A 40 16.76 -0.83 -9.97
CA PRO A 40 15.31 -0.89 -9.89
C PRO A 40 14.83 -1.49 -8.56
N LEU A 41 13.76 -0.93 -8.00
CA LEU A 41 13.20 -1.35 -6.72
C LEU A 41 11.73 -1.76 -6.84
N VAL A 42 11.38 -2.82 -6.12
CA VAL A 42 9.98 -3.23 -5.90
C VAL A 42 9.67 -3.11 -4.42
N PHE A 43 8.67 -2.31 -4.06
CA PHE A 43 8.15 -2.21 -2.70
C PHE A 43 6.90 -3.06 -2.54
N ASP A 44 6.93 -4.00 -1.60
CA ASP A 44 5.74 -4.65 -1.07
C ASP A 44 5.27 -3.86 0.15
N MET A 45 4.10 -3.24 0.03
CA MET A 45 3.61 -2.28 1.03
C MET A 45 2.39 -2.80 1.80
N ARG A 46 2.16 -4.13 1.78
CA ARG A 46 0.99 -4.76 2.44
C ARG A 46 0.95 -4.50 3.93
N GLY A 47 2.13 -4.53 4.55
CA GLY A 47 2.29 -4.47 5.98
C GLY A 47 2.18 -3.07 6.57
N ILE A 48 2.05 -2.03 5.74
CA ILE A 48 1.90 -0.66 6.24
C ILE A 48 0.49 -0.46 6.75
N VAL A 49 0.39 -0.13 8.04
CA VAL A 49 -0.90 0.05 8.74
C VAL A 49 -1.23 1.51 9.00
N GLY A 50 -0.23 2.40 8.97
CA GLY A 50 -0.41 3.82 9.20
C GLY A 50 0.74 4.63 8.62
N VAL A 51 0.47 5.90 8.31
CA VAL A 51 1.45 6.85 7.81
C VAL A 51 1.18 8.22 8.42
N ASN A 52 2.20 8.85 9.01
CA ASN A 52 2.10 10.21 9.54
C ASN A 52 2.90 11.21 8.67
N SER A 53 2.85 12.50 9.04
CA SER A 53 3.52 13.57 8.29
C SER A 53 5.05 13.46 8.27
N CYS A 54 5.67 12.99 9.35
CA CYS A 54 7.11 12.74 9.41
C CYS A 54 7.51 11.61 8.46
N GLY A 55 6.72 10.52 8.46
CA GLY A 55 6.89 9.42 7.54
C GLY A 55 6.75 9.84 6.09
N VAL A 56 5.69 10.59 5.73
CA VAL A 56 5.52 11.14 4.37
C VAL A 56 6.76 11.89 3.93
N ARG A 57 7.32 12.76 4.78
CA ARG A 57 8.53 13.52 4.46
C ARG A 57 9.73 12.60 4.20
N ASN A 58 9.97 11.62 5.09
CA ASN A 58 11.08 10.67 4.96
C ASN A 58 10.96 9.85 3.66
N TRP A 59 9.76 9.38 3.35
CA TRP A 59 9.46 8.64 2.13
C TRP A 59 9.62 9.47 0.85
N VAL A 60 9.10 10.69 0.83
CA VAL A 60 9.22 11.58 -0.34
C VAL A 60 10.68 11.95 -0.59
N ASN A 61 11.48 12.15 0.45
CA ASN A 61 12.92 12.38 0.32
C ASN A 61 13.62 11.13 -0.27
N PHE A 62 13.28 9.94 0.24
CA PHE A 62 13.76 8.68 -0.33
C PHE A 62 13.43 8.56 -1.82
N MET A 63 12.17 8.78 -2.20
CA MET A 63 11.71 8.71 -3.60
C MET A 63 12.45 9.70 -4.50
N ARG A 64 12.71 10.92 -4.01
CA ARG A 64 13.47 11.96 -4.73
C ARG A 64 14.91 11.51 -5.02
N ASP A 65 15.56 10.87 -4.06
CA ASP A 65 16.92 10.35 -4.21
C ASP A 65 17.00 9.19 -5.22
N HIS A 66 15.89 8.50 -5.47
CA HIS A 66 15.79 7.34 -6.37
C HIS A 66 15.12 7.66 -7.72
N LYS A 67 15.04 8.96 -8.09
CA LYS A 67 14.33 9.42 -9.30
C LYS A 67 14.84 8.84 -10.63
N ASN A 68 16.07 8.32 -10.66
CA ASN A 68 16.71 7.82 -11.87
C ASN A 68 16.51 6.31 -12.09
N GLN A 69 15.92 5.60 -11.13
CA GLN A 69 15.68 4.16 -11.21
C GLN A 69 14.18 3.85 -11.26
N PRO A 70 13.76 2.79 -11.98
CA PRO A 70 12.37 2.34 -11.94
C PRO A 70 11.97 1.91 -10.52
N ILE A 71 10.78 2.35 -10.09
CA ILE A 71 10.19 1.96 -8.81
C ILE A 71 8.81 1.37 -9.07
N THR A 72 8.54 0.23 -8.45
CA THR A 72 7.23 -0.43 -8.48
C THR A 72 6.69 -0.57 -7.07
N PHE A 73 5.43 -0.20 -6.87
CA PHE A 73 4.68 -0.52 -5.65
C PHE A 73 3.75 -1.70 -5.93
N ARG A 74 3.76 -2.70 -5.07
CA ARG A 74 2.81 -3.81 -5.08
C ARG A 74 2.18 -3.99 -3.71
N HIS A 75 1.00 -4.61 -3.70
CA HIS A 75 0.29 -4.93 -2.48
C HIS A 75 0.04 -3.69 -1.60
N CYS A 76 -0.24 -2.53 -2.21
CA CYS A 76 -0.45 -1.29 -1.48
C CYS A 76 -1.61 -1.41 -0.51
N SER A 77 -1.36 -1.20 0.78
CA SER A 77 -2.41 -1.18 1.79
C SER A 77 -3.33 0.05 1.63
N PRO A 78 -4.53 0.06 2.25
CA PRO A 78 -5.40 1.23 2.24
C PRO A 78 -4.71 2.51 2.72
N ALA A 79 -3.83 2.40 3.74
CA ALA A 79 -3.06 3.53 4.25
C ALA A 79 -2.11 4.10 3.19
N ILE A 80 -1.48 3.26 2.37
CA ILE A 80 -0.64 3.70 1.25
C ILE A 80 -1.46 4.35 0.15
N VAL A 81 -2.58 3.74 -0.23
CA VAL A 81 -3.47 4.31 -1.26
C VAL A 81 -3.95 5.70 -0.85
N HIS A 82 -4.38 5.86 0.41
CA HIS A 82 -4.76 7.15 0.96
C HIS A 82 -3.64 8.20 0.82
N GLN A 83 -2.40 7.86 1.17
CA GLN A 83 -1.27 8.80 1.05
C GLN A 83 -0.93 9.14 -0.41
N MET A 84 -1.05 8.18 -1.35
CA MET A 84 -0.84 8.47 -2.77
C MET A 84 -1.85 9.49 -3.32
N ASN A 85 -3.11 9.46 -2.83
CA ASN A 85 -4.12 10.42 -3.24
C ASN A 85 -3.91 11.80 -2.62
N MET A 86 -3.57 11.84 -1.33
CA MET A 86 -3.41 13.08 -0.57
C MET A 86 -2.12 13.83 -0.95
N VAL A 87 -1.06 13.09 -1.29
CA VAL A 87 0.27 13.63 -1.54
C VAL A 87 0.82 13.02 -2.84
N PRO A 88 0.64 13.67 -4.01
CA PRO A 88 1.10 13.12 -5.29
C PRO A 88 2.60 12.77 -5.32
N SER A 89 3.43 13.54 -4.59
CA SER A 89 4.87 13.26 -4.44
C SER A 89 5.17 11.97 -3.67
N PHE A 90 4.22 11.41 -2.93
CA PHE A 90 4.36 10.13 -2.21
C PHE A 90 4.49 8.96 -3.20
N LYS A 91 3.65 8.97 -4.25
CA LYS A 91 3.81 8.03 -5.38
C LYS A 91 5.03 8.40 -6.22
N GLY A 92 5.26 9.69 -6.45
CA GLY A 92 6.35 10.14 -7.31
C GLY A 92 6.24 9.52 -8.71
N HIS A 93 7.34 8.94 -9.19
CA HIS A 93 7.41 8.23 -10.48
C HIS A 93 7.14 6.73 -10.39
N ALA A 94 6.72 6.21 -9.23
CA ALA A 94 6.48 4.78 -9.07
C ALA A 94 5.27 4.30 -9.90
N GLN A 95 5.39 3.10 -10.46
CA GLN A 95 4.27 2.36 -11.03
C GLN A 95 3.58 1.55 -9.94
N VAL A 96 2.25 1.64 -9.86
CA VAL A 96 1.45 0.89 -8.87
C VAL A 96 0.86 -0.34 -9.55
N PHE A 97 1.26 -1.52 -9.08
CA PHE A 97 0.84 -2.79 -9.67
C PHE A 97 -0.42 -3.36 -9.01
N SER A 98 -0.58 -3.15 -7.70
CA SER A 98 -1.73 -3.68 -6.99
C SER A 98 -2.03 -2.95 -5.69
N ILE A 99 -3.30 -2.96 -5.32
CA ILE A 99 -3.85 -2.30 -4.14
C ILE A 99 -4.75 -3.25 -3.36
N TYR A 100 -5.02 -2.89 -2.11
CA TYR A 100 -6.06 -3.48 -1.28
C TYR A 100 -7.16 -2.46 -1.01
N VAL A 101 -8.39 -2.83 -1.29
CA VAL A 101 -9.59 -2.04 -0.98
C VAL A 101 -10.24 -2.62 0.28
N PRO A 102 -10.55 -1.83 1.31
CA PRO A 102 -11.18 -2.31 2.53
C PRO A 102 -12.67 -2.58 2.32
N TYR A 103 -13.17 -3.64 2.96
CA TYR A 103 -14.55 -4.06 2.91
C TYR A 103 -15.05 -4.34 4.32
N ALA A 104 -16.31 -4.00 4.59
CA ALA A 104 -16.99 -4.28 5.85
C ALA A 104 -18.23 -5.14 5.61
N CYS A 105 -18.48 -6.11 6.49
CA CYS A 105 -19.67 -6.96 6.43
C CYS A 105 -20.84 -6.32 7.17
N SER A 106 -21.93 -6.04 6.46
CA SER A 106 -23.15 -5.46 7.06
C SER A 106 -23.92 -6.38 8.02
N HIS A 107 -23.48 -7.63 8.18
CA HIS A 107 -24.13 -8.60 9.06
C HIS A 107 -23.36 -8.87 10.36
N CYS A 108 -22.03 -8.82 10.33
CA CYS A 108 -21.20 -9.21 11.48
C CYS A 108 -20.06 -8.23 11.77
N ASP A 109 -20.05 -7.07 11.09
CA ASP A 109 -19.07 -6.00 11.22
C ASP A 109 -17.61 -6.42 11.00
N ALA A 110 -17.38 -7.62 10.45
CA ALA A 110 -16.06 -8.08 10.10
C ALA A 110 -15.50 -7.25 8.93
N GLU A 111 -14.25 -6.85 9.06
CA GLU A 111 -13.48 -6.21 8.00
C GLU A 111 -12.63 -7.23 7.24
N ASP A 112 -12.50 -7.05 5.92
CA ASP A 112 -11.55 -7.78 5.07
C ASP A 112 -10.99 -6.80 4.03
N ARG A 113 -10.06 -7.27 3.20
CA ARG A 113 -9.50 -6.49 2.10
C ARG A 113 -9.59 -7.29 0.81
N VAL A 114 -10.03 -6.63 -0.25
CA VAL A 114 -10.04 -7.19 -1.60
C VAL A 114 -8.77 -6.75 -2.33
N PHE A 115 -8.04 -7.72 -2.87
CA PHE A 115 -6.85 -7.47 -3.69
C PHE A 115 -7.25 -7.15 -5.13
N LEU A 116 -6.71 -6.08 -5.68
CA LEU A 116 -6.88 -5.70 -7.08
C LEU A 116 -5.53 -5.65 -7.79
N ASP A 117 -5.44 -6.33 -8.93
CA ASP A 117 -4.28 -6.34 -9.81
C ASP A 117 -4.50 -5.34 -10.97
N LEU A 118 -3.83 -4.19 -10.88
CA LEU A 118 -3.97 -3.09 -11.83
C LEU A 118 -3.28 -3.40 -13.16
N VAL A 119 -2.24 -4.25 -13.14
CA VAL A 119 -1.54 -4.70 -14.34
C VAL A 119 -2.41 -5.65 -15.15
N LYS A 120 -3.23 -6.47 -14.49
CA LYS A 120 -4.26 -7.30 -15.15
C LYS A 120 -5.53 -6.54 -15.53
N GLY A 121 -5.54 -5.22 -15.37
CA GLY A 121 -6.62 -4.36 -15.85
C GLY A 121 -7.76 -4.13 -14.86
N ALA A 122 -7.58 -4.40 -13.56
CA ALA A 122 -8.58 -3.99 -12.57
C ALA A 122 -8.72 -2.46 -12.55
N ARG A 123 -9.93 -1.95 -12.80
CA ARG A 123 -10.26 -0.52 -12.82
C ARG A 123 -11.39 -0.13 -11.86
N GLU A 124 -12.06 -1.12 -11.29
CA GLU A 124 -13.18 -1.00 -10.36
C GLU A 124 -13.08 -2.13 -9.33
N ALA A 125 -13.63 -1.89 -8.15
CA ALA A 125 -13.69 -2.87 -7.09
C ALA A 125 -15.06 -3.59 -7.12
N PRO A 126 -15.14 -4.90 -6.82
CA PRO A 126 -16.43 -5.60 -6.79
C PRO A 126 -17.39 -4.97 -5.78
N THR A 127 -18.59 -4.55 -6.18
CA THR A 127 -19.50 -3.86 -5.26
C THR A 127 -19.85 -4.68 -4.01
N LYS A 128 -19.97 -6.01 -4.14
CA LYS A 128 -20.23 -6.93 -3.03
C LYS A 128 -19.38 -8.19 -3.12
N VAL A 129 -18.86 -8.67 -1.99
CA VAL A 129 -18.16 -9.95 -1.88
C VAL A 129 -18.72 -10.80 -0.74
N PRO A 130 -18.65 -12.16 -0.79
CA PRO A 130 -19.10 -13.00 0.31
C PRO A 130 -18.27 -12.78 1.58
N CYS A 131 -18.90 -12.68 2.75
CA CYS A 131 -18.17 -12.57 4.00
C CYS A 131 -17.57 -13.93 4.40
N LYS A 132 -16.24 -14.02 4.49
CA LYS A 132 -15.55 -15.25 4.92
C LYS A 132 -15.73 -15.56 6.41
N ASN A 133 -16.04 -14.54 7.21
CA ASN A 133 -16.20 -14.68 8.66
C ASN A 133 -17.55 -15.33 9.01
N CYS A 134 -18.67 -14.68 8.73
CA CYS A 134 -20.00 -15.21 9.07
C CYS A 134 -20.59 -16.12 8.00
N LYS A 135 -20.09 -16.09 6.75
CA LYS A 135 -20.57 -16.87 5.59
C LYS A 135 -22.04 -16.62 5.20
N VAL A 136 -22.72 -15.68 5.85
CA VAL A 136 -24.12 -15.30 5.61
C VAL A 136 -24.19 -13.93 4.93
N GLY A 137 -23.47 -12.95 5.46
CA GLY A 137 -23.48 -11.58 4.98
C GLY A 137 -22.69 -11.38 3.68
N LYS A 138 -22.97 -10.27 3.02
CA LYS A 138 -22.12 -9.69 1.98
C LYS A 138 -21.28 -8.58 2.59
N MET A 139 -20.10 -8.37 2.02
CA MET A 139 -19.22 -7.25 2.37
C MET A 139 -19.27 -6.22 1.25
N GLU A 140 -19.26 -4.95 1.63
CA GLU A 140 -19.27 -3.79 0.74
C GLU A 140 -18.02 -2.95 1.02
N ILE A 141 -17.63 -2.09 0.08
CA ILE A 141 -16.47 -1.20 0.24
C ILE A 141 -16.70 -0.32 1.47
N ASP A 142 -15.68 -0.24 2.32
CA ASP A 142 -15.66 0.68 3.46
C ASP A 142 -15.08 2.04 3.02
N GLY A 143 -15.97 2.96 2.66
CA GLY A 143 -15.64 4.31 2.19
C GLY A 143 -16.00 4.56 0.72
N ASP A 144 -15.42 5.61 0.15
CA ASP A 144 -15.65 6.03 -1.24
C ASP A 144 -14.73 5.29 -2.21
N GLU A 145 -15.31 4.51 -3.13
CA GLU A 145 -14.58 3.75 -4.14
C GLU A 145 -13.63 4.63 -4.97
N GLN A 146 -14.05 5.85 -5.33
CA GLN A 146 -13.27 6.73 -6.20
C GLN A 146 -11.90 7.04 -5.61
N GLN A 147 -11.82 7.10 -4.28
CA GLN A 147 -10.56 7.33 -3.58
C GLN A 147 -9.58 6.18 -3.82
N TYR A 148 -10.01 4.95 -4.05
CA TYR A 148 -9.07 3.84 -4.26
C TYR A 148 -8.48 3.77 -5.67
N PHE A 149 -8.94 4.63 -6.60
CA PHE A 149 -8.42 4.70 -7.97
C PHE A 149 -7.89 6.09 -8.36
N ALA A 150 -8.10 7.12 -7.53
CA ALA A 150 -7.74 8.51 -7.83
C ALA A 150 -6.26 8.73 -8.17
N PHE A 151 -5.32 8.02 -7.53
CA PHE A 151 -3.88 8.10 -7.83
C PHE A 151 -3.49 7.64 -9.26
N ALA A 152 -4.40 6.96 -9.95
CA ALA A 152 -4.22 6.41 -11.29
C ALA A 152 -4.81 7.28 -12.41
N ALA A 153 -5.54 8.35 -12.05
CA ALA A 153 -6.00 9.39 -12.99
C ALA A 153 -4.85 10.35 -13.34
#